data_AF-A0A947ED56-F1
#
_entry.id   AF-A0A947ED56-F1
#
_cell.length_a   1.000
_cell.length_b   1.000
_cell.length_c   1.000
_cell.angle_alpha   90.00
_cell.angle_beta   90.00
_cell.angle_gamma   90.00
#
_symmetry.space_group_name_H-M   'P 1'
#
loop_
_entity.id
_entity.type
_entity.pdbx_description
1 polymer ?
#
loop_
_entity_poly.entity_id
_entity_poly.type
_entity_poly.pdbx_seq_one_letter_code
_entity_poly.pdbx_strand_id
1 'polypeptide(L)'
;MTTETPAPPATASPPDDERLAYRGPIQRLFIRPEIGALVGAAVIWVFFWAVTDVFGTTAGVNNYLDVSATLGIMSIAVALLMIGGEFDLSSGAITGATGMLVVLIVKDVGEFGGAGFPLAIAIPLTLAFALMIGWANGTLVEKTALPSFIVTLATFFILRGAKLGFAKLFTDKVIVEGLDDAPDHGFWDTIFGSVWTRNDHVWDEFLGGRDRVYGVVLAVGAVLLVYGVLQLLYRQKAVRSPAGIAIAVGGIAAASAGLVGLTATDSVSANWLFGVVMAVGAIAAAIGVGLWRFERRTGAPMSLEMSGATAKSVGLGIAAIVVGTVLGLVLDMDSQTEIGFLLTVQGLRAIAYTGLVVTGLIMLLGAARSAGESSPRTQLLITTITSIAIVVLAFVIQGQATSRKFRAEFFAVLLGLATLIFIAGLMRAMFEERRFADPVADRRGRLLALSGVALAFGALAIRLLWSTTFENETLPGQVRWRVSVLYFILFAIGASYVLLRTQFGSWT
;
A
#
# COMPACT_ATOMS: atom_id res chain seq x y z
N MET A 1 -74.61 -32.28 2.40
CA MET A 1 -73.83 -31.10 2.81
C MET A 1 -72.66 -31.59 3.65
N THR A 2 -71.50 -31.76 3.04
CA THR A 2 -70.24 -32.09 3.72
C THR A 2 -69.43 -30.80 3.81
N THR A 3 -69.31 -30.26 5.01
CA THR A 3 -68.51 -29.05 5.29
C THR A 3 -67.03 -29.41 5.29
N GLU A 4 -66.30 -29.06 4.22
CA GLU A 4 -64.84 -29.05 4.24
C GLU A 4 -64.34 -27.90 5.12
N THR A 5 -63.52 -28.23 6.11
CA THR A 5 -62.83 -27.25 6.96
C THR A 5 -61.55 -26.80 6.24
N PRO A 6 -61.24 -25.51 6.09
CA PRO A 6 -60.03 -25.07 5.41
C PRO A 6 -58.78 -25.45 6.22
N ALA A 7 -57.74 -25.93 5.55
CA ALA A 7 -56.45 -26.19 6.18
C ALA A 7 -55.83 -24.88 6.73
N PRO A 8 -55.15 -24.92 7.88
CA PRO A 8 -54.51 -23.74 8.45
C PRO A 8 -53.39 -23.23 7.53
N PRO A 9 -53.20 -21.90 7.43
CA PRO A 9 -52.16 -21.33 6.58
C PRO A 9 -50.77 -21.79 7.06
N ALA A 10 -49.93 -22.20 6.11
CA ALA A 10 -48.55 -22.57 6.38
C ALA A 10 -47.84 -21.42 7.09
N THR A 11 -47.34 -21.67 8.30
CA THR A 11 -46.53 -20.73 9.05
C THR A 11 -45.27 -20.42 8.25
N ALA A 12 -45.15 -19.19 7.75
CA ALA A 12 -43.92 -18.69 7.16
C ALA A 12 -42.78 -18.85 8.18
N SER A 13 -41.68 -19.47 7.75
CA SER A 13 -40.43 -19.51 8.51
C SER A 13 -40.04 -18.08 8.92
N PRO A 14 -39.56 -17.86 10.16
CA PRO A 14 -39.17 -16.53 10.60
C PRO A 14 -38.08 -15.98 9.66
N PRO A 15 -38.11 -14.67 9.35
CA PRO A 15 -37.11 -14.07 8.46
C PRO A 15 -35.72 -14.29 9.06
N ASP A 16 -34.82 -14.85 8.25
CA ASP A 16 -33.40 -14.97 8.61
C ASP A 16 -32.89 -13.59 9.06
N ASP A 17 -32.38 -13.50 10.28
CA ASP A 17 -31.90 -12.24 10.87
C ASP A 17 -30.72 -11.71 10.04
N GLU A 18 -30.96 -10.66 9.23
CA GLU A 18 -29.96 -10.01 8.37
C GLU A 18 -28.72 -9.53 9.16
N ARG A 19 -28.82 -9.42 10.49
CA ARG A 19 -27.69 -9.10 11.38
C ARG A 19 -26.66 -10.22 11.47
N LEU A 20 -27.05 -11.46 11.18
CA LEU A 20 -26.17 -12.63 11.12
C LEU A 20 -25.65 -12.90 9.69
N ALA A 21 -25.94 -12.02 8.72
CA ALA A 21 -25.41 -12.13 7.37
C ALA A 21 -23.88 -12.20 7.43
N TYR A 22 -23.33 -13.31 6.94
CA TYR A 22 -21.91 -13.57 6.86
C TYR A 22 -21.22 -12.48 6.03
N ARG A 23 -20.68 -11.46 6.70
CA ARG A 23 -19.87 -10.42 6.06
C ARG A 23 -18.55 -11.04 5.63
N GLY A 24 -18.32 -11.08 4.31
CA GLY A 24 -17.12 -11.63 3.73
C GLY A 24 -15.83 -11.01 4.29
N PRO A 25 -14.70 -11.74 4.26
CA PRO A 25 -13.44 -11.33 4.89
C PRO A 25 -12.91 -9.99 4.36
N ILE A 26 -13.21 -9.64 3.10
CA ILE A 26 -12.82 -8.38 2.47
C ILE A 26 -13.60 -7.20 3.05
N GLN A 27 -14.90 -7.34 3.29
CA GLN A 27 -15.73 -6.28 3.86
C GLN A 27 -15.33 -5.98 5.31
N ARG A 28 -14.93 -7.00 6.08
CA ARG A 28 -14.39 -6.82 7.44
C ARG A 28 -13.06 -6.07 7.45
N LEU A 29 -12.26 -6.16 6.38
CA LEU A 29 -11.00 -5.43 6.28
C LEU A 29 -11.24 -3.94 6.06
N PHE A 30 -12.13 -3.54 5.15
CA PHE A 30 -12.39 -2.13 4.81
C PHE A 30 -13.02 -1.28 5.92
N ILE A 31 -13.57 -1.91 6.97
CA ILE A 31 -14.20 -1.19 8.10
C ILE A 31 -13.15 -0.78 9.15
N ARG A 32 -11.90 -1.26 9.03
CA ARG A 32 -10.82 -0.97 9.98
C ARG A 32 -10.24 0.44 9.76
N PRO A 33 -10.18 1.33 10.78
CA PRO A 33 -9.62 2.68 10.67
C PRO A 33 -8.20 2.72 10.09
N GLU A 34 -7.41 1.67 10.33
CA GLU A 34 -6.04 1.50 9.83
C GLU A 34 -5.98 1.46 8.29
N ILE A 35 -7.05 1.01 7.63
CA ILE A 35 -7.14 1.03 6.17
C ILE A 35 -7.16 2.47 5.65
N GLY A 36 -7.75 3.42 6.38
CA GLY A 36 -7.73 4.82 6.00
C GLY A 36 -6.31 5.38 5.89
N ALA A 37 -5.47 5.10 6.89
CA ALA A 37 -4.06 5.50 6.88
C ALA A 37 -3.27 4.81 5.76
N LEU A 38 -3.49 3.51 5.55
CA LEU A 38 -2.85 2.75 4.47
C LEU A 38 -3.25 3.25 3.08
N VAL A 39 -4.53 3.61 2.89
CA VAL A 39 -5.02 4.21 1.64
C VAL A 39 -4.37 5.57 1.42
N GLY A 40 -4.29 6.42 2.46
CA GLY A 40 -3.59 7.71 2.36
C GLY A 40 -2.11 7.54 1.98
N ALA A 41 -1.40 6.63 2.63
CA ALA A 41 -0.01 6.30 2.30
C ALA A 41 0.14 5.77 0.86
N ALA A 42 -0.76 4.90 0.42
CA ALA A 42 -0.76 4.38 -0.94
C ALA A 42 -1.01 5.47 -1.99
N VAL A 43 -1.93 6.40 -1.74
CA VAL A 43 -2.21 7.54 -2.64
C VAL A 43 -0.98 8.44 -2.77
N ILE A 44 -0.36 8.79 -1.64
CA ILE A 44 0.88 9.59 -1.62
C ILE A 44 2.00 8.85 -2.35
N TRP A 45 2.15 7.54 -2.11
CA TRP A 45 3.15 6.71 -2.77
C TRP A 45 2.95 6.69 -4.29
N VAL A 46 1.72 6.45 -4.77
CA VAL A 46 1.41 6.42 -6.20
C VAL A 46 1.67 7.79 -6.84
N PHE A 47 1.29 8.87 -6.17
CA PHE A 47 1.52 10.23 -6.65
C PHE A 47 3.03 10.51 -6.84
N PHE A 48 3.85 10.29 -5.81
CA PHE A 48 5.28 10.56 -5.94
C PHE A 48 5.96 9.57 -6.89
N TRP A 49 5.56 8.30 -6.90
CA TRP A 49 6.05 7.31 -7.88
C TRP A 49 5.82 7.77 -9.33
N ALA A 50 4.68 8.39 -9.59
CA ALA A 50 4.30 8.91 -10.90
C ALA A 50 5.04 10.21 -11.29
N VAL A 51 5.34 11.08 -10.31
CA VAL A 51 5.87 12.43 -10.58
C VAL A 51 7.40 12.50 -10.62
N THR A 52 8.12 11.62 -9.92
CA THR A 52 9.60 11.66 -9.84
C THR A 52 10.23 10.33 -10.16
N ASP A 53 11.30 10.32 -10.96
CA ASP A 53 12.02 9.11 -11.34
C ASP A 53 12.74 8.43 -10.16
N VAL A 54 13.13 9.20 -9.14
CA VAL A 54 13.83 8.70 -7.95
C VAL A 54 12.89 7.90 -7.04
N PHE A 55 11.59 8.20 -7.05
CA PHE A 55 10.64 7.51 -6.18
C PHE A 55 10.30 6.11 -6.72
N GLY A 56 10.32 5.11 -5.83
CA GLY A 56 10.26 3.69 -6.20
C GLY A 56 11.62 3.06 -6.54
N THR A 57 12.72 3.79 -6.34
CA THR A 57 14.09 3.27 -6.42
C THR A 57 14.67 3.09 -5.02
N THR A 58 15.77 2.34 -4.93
CA THR A 58 16.53 2.14 -3.69
C THR A 58 16.98 3.47 -3.06
N ALA A 59 17.48 4.41 -3.87
CA ALA A 59 17.91 5.72 -3.41
C ALA A 59 16.74 6.57 -2.88
N GLY A 60 15.60 6.53 -3.57
CA GLY A 60 14.39 7.21 -3.10
C GLY A 60 13.91 6.69 -1.76
N VAL A 61 13.92 5.36 -1.58
CA VAL A 61 13.55 4.71 -0.32
C VAL A 61 14.48 5.10 0.81
N ASN A 62 15.78 5.12 0.55
CA ASN A 62 16.76 5.57 1.53
C ASN A 62 16.48 7.00 2.00
N ASN A 63 16.23 7.92 1.07
CA ASN A 63 15.98 9.33 1.38
C ASN A 63 14.77 9.55 2.29
N TYR A 64 13.64 8.87 2.03
CA TYR A 64 12.47 9.03 2.89
C TYR A 64 12.54 8.20 4.17
N LEU A 65 13.17 7.01 4.15
CA LEU A 65 13.30 6.18 5.36
C LEU A 65 14.26 6.80 6.38
N ASP A 66 15.29 7.53 5.95
CA ASP A 66 16.20 8.24 6.86
C ASP A 66 15.44 9.23 7.76
N VAL A 67 14.65 10.11 7.16
CA VAL A 67 13.81 11.08 7.89
C VAL A 67 12.69 10.35 8.66
N SER A 68 12.06 9.36 8.03
CA SER A 68 10.93 8.63 8.62
C SER A 68 11.33 7.80 9.84
N ALA A 69 12.54 7.24 9.88
CA ALA A 69 13.02 6.47 11.01
C ALA A 69 13.13 7.34 12.27
N THR A 70 13.69 8.55 12.13
CA THR A 70 13.83 9.50 13.23
C THR A 70 12.46 9.90 13.81
N LEU A 71 11.51 10.27 12.95
CA LEU A 71 10.15 10.61 13.38
C LEU A 71 9.37 9.39 13.86
N GLY A 72 9.61 8.23 13.27
CA GLY A 72 8.90 6.97 13.51
C GLY A 72 9.20 6.37 14.87
N ILE A 73 10.46 6.38 15.32
CA ILE A 73 10.85 5.91 16.66
C ILE A 73 10.06 6.68 17.74
N MET A 74 10.05 8.00 17.63
CA MET A 74 9.25 8.86 18.52
C MET A 74 7.75 8.60 18.38
N SER A 75 7.24 8.51 17.15
CA SER A 75 5.80 8.31 16.89
C SER A 75 5.26 7.03 17.51
N ILE A 76 6.06 5.96 17.54
CA ILE A 76 5.67 4.70 18.20
C ILE A 76 5.50 4.91 19.70
N ALA A 77 6.42 5.60 20.37
CA ALA A 77 6.31 5.88 21.80
C ALA A 77 5.08 6.75 22.12
N VAL A 78 4.83 7.79 21.31
CA VAL A 78 3.64 8.64 21.44
C VAL A 78 2.36 7.86 21.15
N ALA A 79 2.35 6.97 20.17
CA ALA A 79 1.19 6.12 19.87
C ALA A 79 0.84 5.21 21.05
N LEU A 80 1.82 4.65 21.76
CA LEU A 80 1.58 3.88 22.98
C LEU A 80 0.89 4.71 24.07
N LEU A 81 1.29 5.98 24.25
CA LEU A 81 0.63 6.90 25.18
C LEU A 81 -0.81 7.23 24.74
N MET A 82 -1.03 7.45 23.44
CA MET A 82 -2.37 7.71 22.88
C MET A 82 -3.30 6.52 23.02
N ILE A 83 -2.79 5.29 22.91
CA ILE A 83 -3.56 4.08 23.22
C ILE A 83 -3.96 4.06 24.70
N GLY A 84 -3.08 4.55 25.58
CA GLY A 84 -3.38 4.75 27.01
C GLY A 84 -4.34 5.91 27.32
N GLY A 85 -4.83 6.64 26.31
CA GLY A 85 -5.75 7.77 26.46
C GLY A 85 -5.09 9.12 26.68
N GLU A 86 -3.76 9.20 26.66
CA GLU A 86 -2.99 10.42 26.92
C GLU A 86 -2.35 10.99 25.66
N PHE A 87 -2.02 12.28 25.67
CA PHE A 87 -1.43 12.97 24.52
C PHE A 87 -0.12 13.67 24.89
N ASP A 88 0.89 13.56 24.01
CA ASP A 88 2.18 14.22 24.22
C ASP A 88 2.66 15.01 22.99
N LEU A 89 2.35 16.31 23.02
CA LEU A 89 2.87 17.28 22.04
C LEU A 89 4.32 17.68 22.27
N SER A 90 4.83 17.50 23.49
CA SER A 90 6.17 17.96 23.86
C SER A 90 7.27 17.08 23.27
N SER A 91 6.98 15.81 22.97
CA SER A 91 7.87 14.83 22.34
C SER A 91 8.67 15.39 21.14
N GLY A 92 8.00 16.10 20.22
CA GLY A 92 8.64 16.74 19.07
C GLY A 92 9.60 17.88 19.46
N ALA A 93 9.22 18.70 20.45
CA ALA A 93 10.08 19.77 20.95
C ALA A 93 11.27 19.24 21.75
N ILE A 94 11.07 18.18 22.54
CA ILE A 94 12.11 17.49 23.30
C ILE A 94 13.17 16.92 22.36
N THR A 95 12.78 16.32 21.23
CA THR A 95 13.72 15.79 20.24
C THR A 95 14.69 16.87 19.73
N GLY A 96 14.18 18.06 19.41
CA GLY A 96 15.03 19.18 19.02
C GLY A 96 15.84 19.79 20.16
N ALA A 97 15.25 19.89 21.37
CA ALA A 97 15.92 20.45 22.54
C ALA A 97 17.08 19.56 23.04
N THR A 98 16.90 18.24 23.01
CA THR A 98 17.92 17.26 23.38
C THR A 98 19.09 17.26 22.40
N GLY A 99 18.83 17.33 21.09
CA GLY A 99 19.89 17.49 20.09
C GLY A 99 20.74 18.74 20.33
N MET A 100 20.09 19.87 20.64
CA MET A 100 20.79 21.10 21.00
C MET A 100 21.58 20.96 22.31
N LEU A 101 21.00 20.31 23.33
CA LEU A 101 21.64 20.13 24.62
C LEU A 101 22.91 19.27 24.52
N VAL A 102 22.90 18.19 23.74
CA VAL A 102 24.12 17.39 23.47
C VAL A 102 25.22 18.29 22.93
N VAL A 103 24.90 19.11 21.93
CA VAL A 103 25.90 19.98 21.30
C VAL A 103 26.45 21.02 22.28
N LEU A 104 25.59 21.64 23.11
CA LEU A 104 26.04 22.58 24.15
C LEU A 104 26.94 21.92 25.19
N ILE A 105 26.69 20.66 25.54
CA ILE A 105 27.52 19.93 26.50
C ILE A 105 28.88 19.57 25.88
N VAL A 106 28.88 19.19 24.60
CA VAL A 106 30.08 18.69 23.90
C VAL A 106 31.03 19.79 23.44
N LYS A 107 30.49 20.90 22.94
CA LYS A 107 31.30 21.97 22.35
C LYS A 107 32.33 22.49 23.37
N ASP A 108 33.53 22.79 22.89
CA ASP A 108 34.61 23.27 23.73
C ASP A 108 34.24 24.52 24.54
N VAL A 109 34.88 24.62 25.70
CA VAL A 109 34.76 25.77 26.59
C VAL A 109 35.44 26.96 25.89
N GLY A 110 34.65 27.95 25.47
CA GLY A 110 35.13 29.11 24.71
C GLY A 110 34.09 30.22 24.62
N GLU A 111 34.26 31.15 23.68
CA GLU A 111 33.47 32.39 23.54
C GLU A 111 31.96 32.16 23.38
N PHE A 112 31.56 30.95 22.95
CA PHE A 112 30.20 30.51 22.72
C PHE A 112 29.66 29.50 23.77
N GLY A 113 30.36 29.31 24.90
CA GLY A 113 29.80 28.72 26.12
C GLY A 113 29.40 27.24 26.11
N GLY A 114 30.20 26.36 25.49
CA GLY A 114 30.03 24.92 25.63
C GLY A 114 30.64 24.36 26.92
N ALA A 115 30.24 23.15 27.33
CA ALA A 115 30.76 22.52 28.56
C ALA A 115 32.02 21.66 28.36
N GLY A 116 32.43 21.42 27.11
CA GLY A 116 33.63 20.66 26.75
C GLY A 116 33.64 19.21 27.22
N PHE A 117 32.48 18.62 27.51
CA PHE A 117 32.40 17.24 27.98
C PHE A 117 32.38 16.25 26.81
N PRO A 118 32.96 15.05 26.97
CA PRO A 118 32.86 14.00 25.96
C PRO A 118 31.41 13.57 25.71
N LEU A 119 31.15 12.99 24.54
CA LEU A 119 29.84 12.43 24.21
C LEU A 119 29.38 11.36 25.20
N ALA A 120 30.32 10.65 25.81
CA ALA A 120 30.06 9.68 26.87
C ALA A 120 29.33 10.27 28.09
N ILE A 121 29.49 11.57 28.37
CA ILE A 121 28.77 12.28 29.44
C ILE A 121 27.54 13.01 28.86
N ALA A 122 27.68 13.61 27.68
CA ALA A 122 26.61 14.40 27.07
C ALA A 122 25.35 13.59 26.79
N ILE A 123 25.49 12.37 26.27
CA ILE A 123 24.35 11.51 25.91
C ILE A 123 23.56 11.07 27.15
N PRO A 124 24.16 10.47 28.20
CA PRO A 124 23.44 10.14 29.43
C PRO A 124 22.80 11.35 30.12
N LEU A 125 23.49 12.49 30.17
CA LEU A 125 22.95 13.70 30.80
C LEU A 125 21.73 14.24 30.04
N THR A 126 21.80 14.22 28.71
CA THR A 126 20.67 14.62 27.86
C THR A 126 19.51 13.63 27.98
N LEU A 127 19.78 12.32 28.07
CA LEU A 127 18.75 11.32 28.32
C LEU A 127 18.07 11.55 29.67
N ALA A 128 18.84 11.81 30.72
CA ALA A 128 18.31 12.13 32.05
C ALA A 128 17.43 13.40 32.01
N PHE A 129 17.83 14.41 31.25
CA PHE A 129 17.01 15.60 31.01
C PHE A 129 15.68 15.26 30.33
N ALA A 130 15.70 14.48 29.25
CA ALA A 130 14.48 14.07 28.54
C ALA A 130 13.53 13.26 29.45
N LEU A 131 14.08 12.31 30.23
CA LEU A 131 13.32 11.51 31.19
C LEU A 131 12.73 12.37 32.30
N MET A 132 13.47 13.36 32.80
CA MET A 132 12.98 14.30 33.81
C MET A 132 11.81 15.12 33.28
N ILE A 133 11.86 15.61 32.04
CA ILE A 133 10.73 16.35 31.44
C ILE A 133 9.51 15.44 31.29
N GLY A 134 9.70 14.21 30.79
CA GLY A 134 8.61 13.22 30.69
C GLY A 134 7.99 12.90 32.05
N TRP A 135 8.83 12.70 33.07
CA TRP A 135 8.40 12.47 34.45
C TRP A 135 7.66 13.67 35.03
N ALA A 136 8.14 14.89 34.79
CA ALA A 136 7.49 16.12 35.22
C ALA A 136 6.10 16.27 34.57
N ASN A 137 6.01 16.09 33.24
CA ASN A 137 4.73 16.12 32.53
C ASN A 137 3.74 15.09 33.10
N GLY A 138 4.17 13.83 33.26
CA GLY A 138 3.32 12.77 33.80
C GLY A 138 2.87 13.05 35.24
N THR A 139 3.78 13.53 36.08
CA THR A 139 3.47 13.89 37.48
C THR A 139 2.52 15.07 37.56
N LEU A 140 2.64 16.07 36.67
CA LEU A 140 1.71 17.19 36.60
C LEU A 140 0.33 16.71 36.19
N VAL A 141 0.20 15.87 35.17
CA VAL A 141 -1.09 15.29 34.75
C VAL A 141 -1.73 14.53 35.91
N GLU A 142 -0.99 13.65 36.58
CA GLU A 142 -1.47 12.87 37.72
C GLU A 142 -1.96 13.76 38.87
N LYS A 143 -1.15 14.74 39.28
CA LYS A 143 -1.44 15.56 40.48
C LYS A 143 -2.48 16.66 40.24
N THR A 144 -2.53 17.20 39.03
CA THR A 144 -3.40 18.35 38.72
C THR A 144 -4.71 17.95 38.03
N ALA A 145 -4.80 16.73 37.51
CA ALA A 145 -5.92 16.26 36.68
C ALA A 145 -6.22 17.15 35.46
N LEU A 146 -5.24 17.97 35.05
CA LEU A 146 -5.34 18.72 33.80
C LEU A 146 -5.19 17.76 32.61
N PRO A 147 -5.91 17.98 31.49
CA PRO A 147 -5.70 17.23 30.27
C PRO A 147 -4.22 17.24 29.85
N SER A 148 -3.65 16.07 29.55
CA SER A 148 -2.25 15.93 29.10
C SER A 148 -1.91 16.76 27.88
N PHE A 149 -2.88 17.00 27.00
CA PHE A 149 -2.76 17.94 25.89
C PHE A 149 -2.29 19.34 26.36
N ILE A 150 -2.88 19.88 27.43
CA ILE A 150 -2.56 21.22 27.94
C ILE A 150 -1.18 21.24 28.57
N VAL A 151 -0.88 20.25 29.42
CA VAL A 151 0.42 20.14 30.10
C VAL A 151 1.55 20.01 29.08
N THR A 152 1.40 19.12 28.10
CA THR A 152 2.44 18.88 27.09
C THR A 152 2.52 20.00 26.04
N LEU A 153 1.43 20.72 25.76
CA LEU A 153 1.48 21.95 24.96
C LEU A 153 2.26 23.08 25.67
N ALA A 154 2.07 23.24 26.98
CA ALA A 154 2.85 24.21 27.76
C ALA A 154 4.35 23.87 27.73
N THR A 155 4.70 22.61 27.98
CA THR A 155 6.08 22.11 27.89
C THR A 155 6.63 22.26 26.46
N PHE A 156 5.83 22.01 25.43
CA PHE A 156 6.21 22.24 24.03
C PHE A 156 6.63 23.70 23.80
N PHE A 157 5.85 24.68 24.27
CA PHE A 157 6.19 26.10 24.12
C PHE A 157 7.40 26.52 24.95
N ILE A 158 7.53 26.02 26.18
CA ILE A 158 8.70 26.27 27.04
C ILE A 158 9.98 25.79 26.34
N LEU A 159 9.99 24.53 25.87
CA LEU A 159 11.16 23.96 25.20
C LEU A 159 11.45 24.63 23.86
N ARG A 160 10.42 24.98 23.09
CA ARG A 160 10.58 25.70 21.83
C ARG A 160 11.18 27.08 22.05
N GLY A 161 10.71 27.80 23.06
CA GLY A 161 11.24 29.11 23.46
C GLY A 161 12.67 28.99 23.98
N ALA A 162 12.95 28.04 24.88
CA ALA A 162 14.28 27.78 25.42
C ALA A 162 15.28 27.46 24.31
N LYS A 163 14.95 26.52 23.42
CA LYS A 163 15.81 26.16 22.29
C LYS A 163 16.14 27.37 21.41
N LEU A 164 15.14 28.17 21.05
CA LEU A 164 15.35 29.37 20.23
C LEU A 164 16.18 30.42 20.96
N GLY A 165 15.92 30.63 22.26
CA GLY A 165 16.65 31.58 23.09
C GLY A 165 18.11 31.19 23.25
N PHE A 166 18.38 29.93 23.61
CA PHE A 166 19.74 29.42 23.75
C PHE A 166 20.49 29.40 22.42
N ALA A 167 19.84 29.04 21.30
CA ALA A 167 20.51 29.02 20.00
C ALA A 167 20.96 30.42 19.57
N LYS A 168 20.14 31.43 19.84
CA LYS A 168 20.52 32.82 19.62
C LYS A 168 21.65 33.27 20.57
N LEU A 169 21.59 32.86 21.84
CA LEU A 169 22.58 33.28 22.84
C LEU A 169 23.98 32.68 22.58
N PHE A 170 24.05 31.42 22.12
CA PHE A 170 25.30 30.67 22.07
C PHE A 170 25.86 30.44 20.67
N THR A 171 25.06 30.50 19.60
CA THR A 171 25.58 30.13 18.28
C THR A 171 25.40 31.20 17.21
N ASP A 172 24.67 32.29 17.48
CA ASP A 172 24.22 33.31 16.49
C ASP A 172 23.63 32.73 15.19
N LYS A 173 23.36 31.43 15.21
CA LYS A 173 22.97 30.55 14.12
C LYS A 173 21.96 29.57 14.70
N VAL A 174 20.94 29.25 13.91
CA VAL A 174 19.91 28.27 14.28
C VAL A 174 20.35 26.82 13.93
N ILE A 175 21.55 26.68 13.34
CA ILE A 175 22.18 25.42 12.94
C ILE A 175 23.49 25.31 13.69
N VAL A 176 23.73 24.16 14.32
CA VAL A 176 24.97 23.88 15.06
C VAL A 176 25.65 22.68 14.43
N GLU A 177 26.93 22.81 14.13
CA GLU A 177 27.79 21.86 13.41
C GLU A 177 28.99 21.46 14.29
N GLY A 178 29.74 20.42 13.91
CA GLY A 178 31.00 20.04 14.56
C GLY A 178 30.90 18.94 15.62
N LEU A 179 29.84 18.12 15.60
CA LEU A 179 29.74 16.95 16.49
C LEU A 179 30.77 15.87 16.14
N ASP A 180 31.23 15.85 14.89
CA ASP A 180 32.20 14.86 14.38
C ASP A 180 33.58 14.99 15.04
N ASP A 181 33.91 16.18 15.54
CA ASP A 181 35.17 16.49 16.22
C ASP A 181 35.13 16.19 17.73
N ALA A 182 33.98 15.74 18.24
CA ALA A 182 33.77 15.50 19.66
C ALA A 182 34.57 14.30 20.19
N PRO A 183 35.05 14.35 21.45
CA PRO A 183 35.61 13.18 22.10
C PRO A 183 34.60 12.02 22.15
N ASP A 184 35.10 10.81 21.90
CA ASP A 184 34.33 9.55 21.81
C ASP A 184 33.35 9.46 20.63
N HIS A 185 33.40 10.39 19.66
CA HIS A 185 32.51 10.39 18.50
C HIS A 185 32.50 9.04 17.77
N GLY A 186 33.66 8.42 17.50
CA GLY A 186 33.71 7.15 16.77
C GLY A 186 32.95 5.98 17.44
N PHE A 187 32.91 5.92 18.78
CA PHE A 187 32.12 4.91 19.50
C PHE A 187 30.62 5.16 19.32
N TRP A 188 30.18 6.41 19.51
CA TRP A 188 28.77 6.77 19.41
C TRP A 188 28.26 6.80 17.97
N ASP A 189 29.10 7.15 17.00
CA ASP A 189 28.83 7.04 15.58
C ASP A 189 28.59 5.58 15.20
N THR A 190 29.43 4.64 15.67
CA THR A 190 29.23 3.20 15.43
C THR A 190 27.84 2.71 15.87
N ILE A 191 27.31 3.24 16.99
CA ILE A 191 26.00 2.87 17.53
C ILE A 191 24.88 3.64 16.81
N PHE A 192 24.89 4.97 16.83
CA PHE A 192 23.76 5.80 16.41
C PHE A 192 23.89 6.42 15.02
N GLY A 193 25.11 6.66 14.55
CA GLY A 193 25.41 7.30 13.27
C GLY A 193 25.74 6.34 12.14
N SER A 194 25.95 5.05 12.46
CA SER A 194 26.52 4.10 11.52
C SER A 194 25.66 3.94 10.28
N VAL A 195 26.37 3.83 9.17
CA VAL A 195 25.79 3.72 7.84
C VAL A 195 26.23 2.41 7.25
N TRP A 196 25.28 1.67 6.72
CA TRP A 196 25.56 0.49 5.92
C TRP A 196 25.27 0.76 4.44
N THR A 197 26.30 0.58 3.64
CA THR A 197 26.21 0.65 2.18
C THR A 197 25.76 -0.70 1.62
N ARG A 198 24.59 -0.74 0.98
CA ARG A 198 24.08 -1.92 0.24
C ARG A 198 24.24 -1.73 -1.26
N ASN A 199 25.48 -1.51 -1.68
CA ASN A 199 25.81 -1.43 -3.10
C ASN A 199 26.25 -2.79 -3.65
N ASP A 200 26.43 -3.80 -2.80
CA ASP A 200 26.81 -5.13 -3.23
C ASP A 200 25.68 -5.71 -4.07
N HIS A 201 25.97 -6.01 -5.34
CA HIS A 201 25.00 -6.54 -6.29
C HIS A 201 24.74 -8.02 -6.02
N VAL A 202 24.29 -8.34 -4.80
CA VAL A 202 24.14 -9.71 -4.27
C VAL A 202 23.21 -10.59 -5.10
N TRP A 203 22.40 -9.98 -5.97
CA TRP A 203 21.45 -10.65 -6.83
C TRP A 203 21.95 -10.85 -8.26
N ASP A 204 23.09 -10.27 -8.66
CA ASP A 204 23.55 -10.32 -10.06
C ASP A 204 23.83 -11.77 -10.51
N GLU A 205 24.43 -12.57 -9.62
CA GLU A 205 24.68 -13.99 -9.89
C GLU A 205 23.42 -14.86 -9.74
N PHE A 206 22.44 -14.43 -8.95
CA PHE A 206 21.24 -15.22 -8.65
C PHE A 206 20.07 -14.88 -9.57
N LEU A 207 19.64 -15.85 -10.38
CA LEU A 207 18.56 -15.70 -11.38
C LEU A 207 18.79 -14.55 -12.39
N GLY A 208 20.03 -14.07 -12.53
CA GLY A 208 20.42 -13.04 -13.49
C GLY A 208 19.97 -11.63 -13.10
N GLY A 209 19.99 -11.29 -11.81
CA GLY A 209 19.80 -9.94 -11.31
C GLY A 209 18.56 -9.75 -10.43
N ARG A 210 18.62 -8.71 -9.58
CA ARG A 210 17.56 -8.31 -8.65
C ARG A 210 16.17 -8.25 -9.29
N ASP A 211 16.07 -7.65 -10.48
CA ASP A 211 14.77 -7.41 -11.14
C ASP A 211 14.08 -8.70 -11.57
N ARG A 212 14.85 -9.73 -11.94
CA ARG A 212 14.32 -11.06 -12.24
C ARG A 212 13.86 -11.77 -10.97
N VAL A 213 14.64 -11.67 -9.89
CA VAL A 213 14.24 -12.20 -8.58
C VAL A 213 12.95 -11.55 -8.10
N TYR A 214 12.88 -10.22 -8.13
CA TYR A 214 11.68 -9.44 -7.86
C TYR A 214 10.48 -9.93 -8.70
N GLY A 215 10.64 -10.03 -10.02
CA GLY A 215 9.59 -10.47 -10.92
C GLY A 215 9.08 -11.89 -10.62
N VAL A 216 9.99 -12.84 -10.36
CA VAL A 216 9.63 -14.23 -10.01
C VAL A 216 8.90 -14.29 -8.68
N VAL A 217 9.42 -13.64 -7.63
CA VAL A 217 8.79 -13.65 -6.30
C VAL A 217 7.41 -13.00 -6.36
N LEU A 218 7.27 -11.89 -7.10
CA LEU A 218 5.98 -11.22 -7.29
C LEU A 218 4.99 -12.11 -8.07
N ALA A 219 5.44 -12.80 -9.11
CA ALA A 219 4.60 -13.71 -9.89
C ALA A 219 4.11 -14.90 -9.05
N VAL A 220 5.00 -15.51 -8.26
CA VAL A 220 4.62 -16.58 -7.32
C VAL A 220 3.64 -16.04 -6.28
N GLY A 221 3.89 -14.86 -5.74
CA GLY A 221 2.99 -14.18 -4.80
C GLY A 221 1.60 -13.95 -5.40
N ALA A 222 1.52 -13.47 -6.64
CA ALA A 222 0.27 -13.25 -7.36
C ALA A 222 -0.49 -14.55 -7.60
N VAL A 223 0.19 -15.64 -8.01
CA VAL A 223 -0.44 -16.96 -8.19
C VAL A 223 -1.02 -17.48 -6.87
N LEU A 224 -0.26 -17.39 -5.77
CA LEU A 224 -0.74 -17.81 -4.45
C LEU A 224 -1.91 -16.95 -3.96
N LEU A 225 -1.85 -15.64 -4.19
CA LEU A 225 -2.92 -14.71 -3.83
C LEU A 225 -4.21 -15.04 -4.59
N VAL A 226 -4.13 -15.13 -5.92
CA VAL A 226 -5.29 -15.46 -6.76
C VAL A 226 -5.84 -16.84 -6.38
N TYR A 227 -4.98 -17.86 -6.24
CA TYR A 227 -5.43 -19.19 -5.86
C TYR A 227 -6.07 -19.24 -4.45
N GLY A 228 -5.48 -18.53 -3.50
CA GLY A 228 -6.02 -18.38 -2.14
C GLY A 228 -7.39 -17.73 -2.15
N VAL A 229 -7.55 -16.61 -2.87
CA VAL A 229 -8.84 -15.93 -3.04
C VAL A 229 -9.87 -16.84 -3.72
N LEU A 230 -9.50 -17.57 -4.77
CA LEU A 230 -10.41 -18.51 -5.43
C LEU A 230 -10.89 -19.62 -4.47
N GLN A 231 -10.03 -20.12 -3.57
CA GLN A 231 -10.45 -21.09 -2.53
C GLN A 231 -11.43 -20.51 -1.51
N LEU A 232 -11.30 -19.21 -1.21
CA LEU A 232 -12.22 -18.52 -0.30
C LEU A 232 -13.59 -18.29 -0.95
N LEU A 233 -13.64 -18.16 -2.28
CA LEU A 233 -14.86 -17.77 -3.02
C LEU A 233 -15.65 -18.96 -3.59
N TYR A 234 -14.98 -19.98 -4.14
CA TYR A 234 -15.65 -21.00 -4.97
C TYR A 234 -15.74 -22.39 -4.31
N ARG A 235 -16.84 -23.09 -4.61
CA ARG A 235 -17.11 -24.43 -4.06
C ARG A 235 -16.16 -25.46 -4.66
N GLN A 236 -15.54 -26.24 -3.78
CA GLN A 236 -14.55 -27.25 -4.17
C GLN A 236 -15.24 -28.52 -4.68
N LYS A 237 -14.75 -29.04 -5.80
CA LYS A 237 -15.16 -30.33 -6.35
C LYS A 237 -14.53 -31.49 -5.55
N ALA A 238 -15.25 -32.59 -5.40
CA ALA A 238 -14.76 -33.80 -4.74
C ALA A 238 -13.61 -34.47 -5.53
N VAL A 239 -13.79 -34.64 -6.85
CA VAL A 239 -12.81 -35.27 -7.74
C VAL A 239 -12.13 -34.22 -8.61
N ARG A 240 -10.80 -34.14 -8.53
CA ARG A 240 -9.97 -33.19 -9.28
C ARG A 240 -9.90 -33.58 -10.76
N SER A 241 -9.87 -32.59 -11.66
CA SER A 241 -9.73 -32.82 -13.11
C SER A 241 -8.25 -32.78 -13.55
N PRO A 242 -7.68 -33.88 -14.10
CA PRO A 242 -6.32 -33.89 -14.63
C PRO A 242 -6.12 -32.92 -15.81
N ALA A 243 -7.15 -32.75 -16.65
CA ALA A 243 -7.10 -31.79 -17.75
C ALA A 243 -7.04 -30.34 -17.24
N GLY A 244 -7.72 -30.04 -16.13
CA GLY A 244 -7.70 -28.70 -15.53
C GLY A 244 -6.30 -28.29 -15.06
N ILE A 245 -5.57 -29.20 -14.41
CA ILE A 245 -4.22 -28.89 -13.94
C ILE A 245 -3.22 -28.73 -15.09
N ALA A 246 -3.37 -29.48 -16.19
CA ALA A 246 -2.54 -29.29 -17.38
C ALA A 246 -2.75 -27.89 -18.00
N ILE A 247 -4.01 -27.45 -18.13
CA ILE A 247 -4.35 -26.09 -18.59
C ILE A 247 -3.79 -25.04 -17.62
N ALA A 248 -3.90 -25.27 -16.31
CA ALA A 248 -3.40 -24.36 -15.29
C ALA A 248 -1.88 -24.15 -15.41
N VAL A 249 -1.13 -25.25 -15.52
CA VAL A 249 0.34 -25.23 -15.65
C VAL A 249 0.75 -24.55 -16.97
N GLY A 250 0.08 -24.88 -18.09
CA GLY A 250 0.34 -24.24 -19.38
C GLY A 250 0.06 -22.73 -19.34
N GLY A 251 -1.04 -22.33 -18.70
CA GLY A 251 -1.39 -20.92 -18.49
C GLY A 251 -0.37 -20.18 -17.63
N ILE A 252 0.08 -20.77 -16.52
CA ILE A 252 1.13 -20.20 -15.66
C ILE A 252 2.43 -20.04 -16.44
N ALA A 253 2.84 -21.07 -17.20
CA ALA A 253 4.04 -21.01 -18.03
C ALA A 253 3.96 -19.90 -19.08
N ALA A 254 2.82 -19.75 -19.76
CA ALA A 254 2.58 -18.65 -20.71
C ALA A 254 2.60 -17.28 -20.01
N ALA A 255 1.97 -17.16 -18.84
CA ALA A 255 1.96 -15.93 -18.05
C ALA A 255 3.38 -15.51 -17.66
N SER A 256 4.18 -16.47 -17.16
CA SER A 256 5.58 -16.26 -16.80
C SER A 256 6.44 -15.91 -18.02
N ALA A 257 6.24 -16.56 -19.17
CA ALA A 257 6.94 -16.23 -20.41
C ALA A 257 6.64 -14.80 -20.89
N GLY A 258 5.38 -14.38 -20.79
CA GLY A 258 4.97 -13.00 -21.06
C GLY A 258 5.63 -12.00 -20.11
N LEU A 259 5.69 -12.29 -18.81
CA LEU A 259 6.40 -11.45 -17.84
C LEU A 259 7.90 -11.34 -18.14
N VAL A 260 8.55 -12.47 -18.43
CA VAL A 260 9.98 -12.48 -18.79
C VAL A 260 10.24 -11.67 -20.05
N GLY A 261 9.40 -11.83 -21.08
CA GLY A 261 9.48 -11.05 -22.31
C GLY A 261 9.33 -9.55 -22.07
N LEU A 262 8.34 -9.14 -21.25
CA LEU A 262 8.16 -7.74 -20.84
C LEU A 262 9.40 -7.17 -20.14
N THR A 263 10.08 -7.97 -19.32
CA THR A 263 11.31 -7.52 -18.63
C THR A 263 12.56 -7.57 -19.51
N ALA A 264 12.51 -8.27 -20.64
CA ALA A 264 13.63 -8.44 -21.55
C ALA A 264 13.64 -7.41 -22.69
N THR A 265 12.55 -6.66 -22.88
CA THR A 265 12.40 -5.72 -23.99
C THR A 265 11.96 -4.33 -23.54
N ASP A 266 12.55 -3.29 -24.15
CA ASP A 266 12.12 -1.89 -23.97
C ASP A 266 11.29 -1.36 -25.15
N SER A 267 10.99 -2.21 -26.13
CA SER A 267 10.20 -1.86 -27.31
C SER A 267 8.71 -1.82 -26.99
N VAL A 268 8.02 -0.77 -27.44
CA VAL A 268 6.55 -0.67 -27.34
C VAL A 268 5.85 -1.84 -28.02
N SER A 269 6.32 -2.26 -29.21
CA SER A 269 5.71 -3.36 -29.96
C SER A 269 5.94 -4.72 -29.30
N ALA A 270 7.12 -4.93 -28.73
CA ALA A 270 7.43 -6.15 -27.99
C ALA A 270 6.64 -6.21 -26.66
N ASN A 271 6.53 -5.08 -25.97
CA ASN A 271 5.80 -5.00 -24.70
C ASN A 271 4.32 -5.31 -24.87
N TRP A 272 3.70 -4.88 -25.98
CA TRP A 272 2.33 -5.27 -26.29
C TRP A 272 2.20 -6.79 -26.45
N LEU A 273 3.05 -7.41 -27.28
CA LEU A 273 3.00 -8.84 -27.55
C LEU A 273 3.13 -9.64 -26.24
N PHE A 274 4.14 -9.33 -25.44
CA PHE A 274 4.39 -10.04 -24.19
C PHE A 274 3.34 -9.75 -23.12
N GLY A 275 2.76 -8.55 -23.10
CA GLY A 275 1.60 -8.22 -22.27
C GLY A 275 0.37 -9.06 -22.63
N VAL A 276 0.08 -9.26 -23.92
CA VAL A 276 -1.02 -10.12 -24.39
C VAL A 276 -0.75 -11.58 -24.02
N VAL A 277 0.47 -12.08 -24.25
CA VAL A 277 0.86 -13.45 -23.84
C VAL A 277 0.68 -13.64 -22.33
N MET A 278 1.08 -12.65 -21.53
CA MET A 278 0.91 -12.67 -20.08
C MET A 278 -0.57 -12.74 -19.68
N ALA A 279 -1.42 -11.89 -20.27
CA ALA A 279 -2.85 -11.84 -19.99
C ALA A 279 -3.58 -13.13 -20.38
N VAL A 280 -3.31 -13.64 -21.60
CA VAL A 280 -3.89 -14.91 -22.08
C VAL A 280 -3.44 -16.07 -21.19
N GLY A 281 -2.16 -16.11 -20.82
CA GLY A 281 -1.63 -17.09 -19.88
C GLY A 281 -2.33 -17.03 -18.53
N ALA A 282 -2.50 -15.84 -17.95
CA ALA A 282 -3.19 -15.65 -16.67
C ALA A 282 -4.67 -16.08 -16.71
N ILE A 283 -5.37 -15.77 -17.81
CA ILE A 283 -6.76 -16.21 -18.03
C ILE A 283 -6.82 -17.74 -18.13
N ALA A 284 -5.94 -18.35 -18.94
CA ALA A 284 -5.86 -19.80 -19.07
C ALA A 284 -5.52 -20.48 -17.73
N ALA A 285 -4.61 -19.88 -16.94
CA ALA A 285 -4.25 -20.36 -15.61
C ALA A 285 -5.47 -20.35 -14.67
N ALA A 286 -6.21 -19.23 -14.63
CA ALA A 286 -7.41 -19.11 -13.79
C ALA A 286 -8.49 -20.12 -14.19
N ILE A 287 -8.77 -20.27 -15.49
CA ILE A 287 -9.70 -21.27 -16.02
C ILE A 287 -9.23 -22.67 -15.64
N GLY A 288 -7.97 -23.01 -15.87
CA GLY A 288 -7.39 -24.31 -15.57
C GLY A 288 -7.51 -24.67 -14.09
N VAL A 289 -7.15 -23.74 -13.20
CA VAL A 289 -7.30 -23.89 -11.74
C VAL A 289 -8.78 -24.13 -11.39
N GLY A 290 -9.68 -23.37 -12.01
CA GLY A 290 -11.10 -23.55 -11.81
C GLY A 290 -11.61 -24.92 -12.23
N LEU A 291 -11.24 -25.37 -13.44
CA LEU A 291 -11.60 -26.69 -13.96
C LEU A 291 -10.99 -27.83 -13.14
N TRP A 292 -9.81 -27.62 -12.58
CA TRP A 292 -9.12 -28.58 -11.73
C TRP A 292 -9.82 -28.76 -10.38
N ARG A 293 -10.22 -27.66 -9.73
CA ARG A 293 -10.56 -27.67 -8.29
C ARG A 293 -12.01 -27.33 -7.96
N PHE A 294 -12.73 -26.56 -8.77
CA PHE A 294 -14.04 -26.00 -8.42
C PHE A 294 -15.19 -26.61 -9.21
N GLU A 295 -16.38 -26.57 -8.62
CA GLU A 295 -17.60 -27.02 -9.26
C GLU A 295 -18.06 -26.02 -10.33
N ARG A 296 -18.36 -26.52 -11.54
CA ARG A 296 -18.95 -25.69 -12.59
C ARG A 296 -20.37 -25.34 -12.21
N ARG A 297 -20.75 -24.11 -12.53
CA ARG A 297 -22.13 -23.64 -12.37
C ARG A 297 -23.05 -24.35 -13.36
N THR A 298 -24.10 -24.99 -12.86
CA THR A 298 -25.13 -25.67 -13.64
C THR A 298 -26.48 -24.95 -13.46
N GLY A 299 -27.19 -24.66 -14.55
CA GLY A 299 -28.56 -24.12 -14.49
C GLY A 299 -28.69 -22.59 -14.39
N ALA A 300 -27.64 -21.82 -14.68
CA ALA A 300 -27.76 -20.36 -14.75
C ALA A 300 -28.65 -19.93 -15.94
N PRO A 301 -29.57 -18.96 -15.77
CA PRO A 301 -30.36 -18.42 -16.87
C PRO A 301 -29.45 -18.00 -18.03
N MET A 302 -29.83 -18.38 -19.25
CA MET A 302 -29.10 -17.94 -20.43
C MET A 302 -29.35 -16.46 -20.78
N SER A 303 -30.34 -15.83 -20.14
CA SER A 303 -30.77 -14.46 -20.34
C SER A 303 -29.76 -13.45 -19.79
N LEU A 304 -29.47 -12.42 -20.59
CA LEU A 304 -28.81 -11.19 -20.15
C LEU A 304 -29.86 -10.32 -19.47
N GLU A 305 -30.19 -10.64 -18.22
CA GLU A 305 -31.09 -9.82 -17.42
C GLU A 305 -30.33 -8.61 -16.90
N MET A 306 -30.77 -7.42 -17.29
CA MET A 306 -30.17 -6.16 -16.89
C MET A 306 -31.28 -5.21 -16.44
N SER A 307 -31.26 -4.84 -15.16
CA SER A 307 -32.23 -3.88 -14.63
C SER A 307 -32.04 -2.52 -15.32
N GLY A 308 -33.12 -1.72 -15.41
CA GLY A 308 -33.04 -0.36 -15.97
C GLY A 308 -32.03 0.53 -15.23
N ALA A 309 -31.91 0.35 -13.91
CA ALA A 309 -30.91 1.05 -13.09
C ALA A 309 -29.48 0.63 -13.46
N THR A 310 -29.21 -0.67 -13.56
CA THR A 310 -27.90 -1.21 -13.98
C THR A 310 -27.54 -0.74 -15.39
N ALA A 311 -28.48 -0.78 -16.32
CA ALA A 311 -28.29 -0.31 -17.70
C ALA A 311 -27.90 1.18 -17.73
N LYS A 312 -28.60 2.01 -16.95
CA LYS A 312 -28.30 3.43 -16.80
C LYS A 312 -26.91 3.66 -16.21
N SER A 313 -26.52 2.91 -15.18
CA SER A 313 -25.18 2.99 -14.59
C SER A 313 -24.08 2.60 -15.57
N VAL A 314 -24.29 1.56 -16.38
CA VAL A 314 -23.35 1.16 -17.44
C VAL A 314 -23.23 2.26 -18.50
N GLY A 315 -24.35 2.77 -19.00
CA GLY A 315 -24.36 3.83 -20.01
C GLY A 315 -23.67 5.11 -19.52
N LEU A 316 -23.99 5.57 -18.31
CA LEU A 316 -23.33 6.72 -17.69
C LEU A 316 -21.84 6.47 -17.44
N GLY A 317 -21.46 5.26 -17.02
CA GLY A 317 -20.07 4.89 -16.79
C GLY A 317 -19.24 4.94 -18.07
N ILE A 318 -19.75 4.37 -19.17
CA ILE A 318 -19.10 4.43 -20.50
C ILE A 318 -19.02 5.89 -20.97
N ALA A 319 -20.13 6.65 -20.87
CA ALA A 319 -20.16 8.05 -21.28
C ALA A 319 -19.13 8.89 -20.51
N ALA A 320 -19.01 8.70 -19.20
CA ALA A 320 -18.01 9.40 -18.39
C ALA A 320 -16.57 9.06 -18.83
N ILE A 321 -16.27 7.79 -19.09
CA ILE A 321 -14.93 7.38 -19.58
C ILE A 321 -14.65 8.00 -20.95
N VAL A 322 -15.61 7.96 -21.88
CA VAL A 322 -15.44 8.51 -23.23
C VAL A 322 -15.25 10.03 -23.18
N VAL A 323 -16.12 10.75 -22.45
CA VAL A 323 -16.02 12.21 -22.30
C VAL A 323 -14.72 12.58 -21.61
N GLY A 324 -14.35 11.90 -20.53
CA GLY A 324 -13.08 12.10 -19.85
C GLY A 324 -11.89 11.91 -20.78
N THR A 325 -11.89 10.81 -21.55
CA THR A 325 -10.82 10.50 -22.51
C THR A 325 -10.73 11.55 -23.61
N VAL A 326 -11.86 11.95 -24.21
CA VAL A 326 -11.88 13.01 -25.23
C VAL A 326 -11.35 14.33 -24.68
N LEU A 327 -11.75 14.73 -23.47
CA LEU A 327 -11.21 15.93 -22.81
C LEU A 327 -9.68 15.82 -22.60
N GLY A 328 -9.17 14.65 -22.20
CA GLY A 328 -7.74 14.40 -22.05
C GLY A 328 -6.96 14.43 -23.37
N LEU A 329 -7.61 14.14 -24.50
CA LEU A 329 -7.03 14.21 -25.84
C LEU A 329 -7.09 15.63 -26.45
N VAL A 330 -8.16 16.38 -26.16
CA VAL A 330 -8.42 17.70 -26.76
C VAL A 330 -7.73 18.83 -26.00
N LEU A 331 -7.70 18.75 -24.66
CA LEU A 331 -7.03 19.76 -23.85
C LEU A 331 -5.52 19.59 -23.94
N ASP A 332 -4.82 20.70 -24.15
CA ASP A 332 -3.37 20.74 -24.27
C ASP A 332 -2.71 20.29 -22.95
N MET A 333 -1.73 19.39 -23.07
CA MET A 333 -1.03 18.81 -21.94
C MET A 333 0.04 19.74 -21.35
N ASP A 334 0.57 20.65 -22.17
CA ASP A 334 1.70 21.51 -21.81
C ASP A 334 1.24 22.95 -21.51
N SER A 335 -0.05 23.24 -21.68
CA SER A 335 -0.61 24.58 -21.47
C SER A 335 -0.60 24.96 -19.99
N GLN A 336 0.25 25.94 -19.66
CA GLN A 336 0.31 26.63 -18.36
C GLN A 336 -0.69 27.80 -18.25
N THR A 337 -1.59 27.96 -19.22
CA THR A 337 -2.57 29.05 -19.21
C THR A 337 -3.47 28.93 -17.98
N GLU A 338 -3.52 29.97 -17.17
CA GLU A 338 -4.39 30.05 -16.01
C GLU A 338 -5.84 30.30 -16.45
N ILE A 339 -6.78 29.50 -15.95
CA ILE A 339 -8.23 29.63 -16.20
C ILE A 339 -8.92 30.25 -14.97
N GLY A 340 -8.27 30.21 -13.79
CA GLY A 340 -8.77 30.79 -12.55
C GLY A 340 -7.77 30.62 -11.40
N PHE A 341 -8.19 30.96 -10.18
CA PHE A 341 -7.34 30.87 -8.99
C PHE A 341 -6.85 29.43 -8.77
N LEU A 342 -5.53 29.23 -8.90
CA LEU A 342 -4.83 27.94 -8.77
C LEU A 342 -5.24 26.85 -9.78
N LEU A 343 -5.87 27.21 -10.91
CA LEU A 343 -6.29 26.24 -11.92
C LEU A 343 -5.74 26.60 -13.31
N THR A 344 -4.83 25.78 -13.82
CA THR A 344 -4.30 25.85 -15.20
C THR A 344 -5.11 24.96 -16.14
N VAL A 345 -4.99 25.17 -17.46
CA VAL A 345 -5.53 24.25 -18.49
C VAL A 345 -5.05 22.82 -18.24
N GLN A 346 -3.75 22.66 -17.98
CA GLN A 346 -3.17 21.36 -17.61
C GLN A 346 -3.81 20.77 -16.33
N GLY A 347 -4.00 21.59 -15.29
CA GLY A 347 -4.65 21.17 -14.04
C GLY A 347 -6.10 20.74 -14.25
N LEU A 348 -6.88 21.54 -15.01
CA LEU A 348 -8.25 21.21 -15.38
C LEU A 348 -8.32 19.92 -16.19
N ARG A 349 -7.42 19.73 -17.17
CA ARG A 349 -7.31 18.50 -17.95
C ARG A 349 -7.09 17.29 -17.05
N ALA A 350 -6.11 17.37 -16.15
CA ALA A 350 -5.79 16.28 -15.24
C ALA A 350 -6.97 15.92 -14.33
N ILE A 351 -7.64 16.92 -13.75
CA ILE A 351 -8.80 16.74 -12.88
C ILE A 351 -9.99 16.17 -13.65
N ALA A 352 -10.34 16.75 -14.80
CA ALA A 352 -11.50 16.33 -15.58
C ALA A 352 -11.30 14.92 -16.16
N TYR A 353 -10.15 14.64 -16.78
CA TYR A 353 -9.81 13.33 -17.32
C TYR A 353 -9.83 12.27 -16.21
N THR A 354 -9.06 12.47 -15.14
CA THR A 354 -8.93 11.48 -14.06
C THR A 354 -10.26 11.31 -13.33
N GLY A 355 -10.93 12.40 -12.99
CA GLY A 355 -12.21 12.38 -12.27
C GLY A 355 -13.30 11.64 -13.04
N LEU A 356 -13.47 11.94 -14.33
CA LEU A 356 -14.50 11.29 -15.16
C LEU A 356 -14.18 9.82 -15.44
N VAL A 357 -12.93 9.49 -15.74
CA VAL A 357 -12.50 8.10 -15.97
C VAL A 357 -12.67 7.27 -14.71
N VAL A 358 -12.18 7.75 -13.55
CA VAL A 358 -12.33 7.04 -12.27
C VAL A 358 -13.80 6.88 -11.89
N THR A 359 -14.61 7.94 -12.04
CA THR A 359 -16.05 7.87 -11.79
C THR A 359 -16.71 6.83 -12.68
N GLY A 360 -16.41 6.85 -13.98
CA GLY A 360 -16.98 5.89 -14.93
C GLY A 360 -16.58 4.45 -14.63
N LEU A 361 -15.32 4.19 -14.25
CA LEU A 361 -14.86 2.87 -13.81
C LEU A 361 -15.56 2.41 -12.52
N ILE A 362 -15.75 3.30 -11.54
CA ILE A 362 -16.49 3.00 -10.30
C ILE A 362 -17.94 2.64 -10.62
N MET A 363 -18.59 3.39 -11.51
CA MET A 363 -19.97 3.11 -11.94
C MET A 363 -20.08 1.75 -12.63
N LEU A 364 -19.14 1.40 -13.52
CA LEU A 364 -19.11 0.10 -14.17
C LEU A 364 -18.87 -1.05 -13.18
N LEU A 365 -17.95 -0.89 -12.23
CA LEU A 365 -17.69 -1.90 -11.19
C LEU A 365 -18.89 -2.06 -10.24
N GLY A 366 -19.57 -0.97 -9.88
CA GLY A 366 -20.81 -1.00 -9.11
C GLY A 366 -21.96 -1.69 -9.88
N ALA A 367 -22.09 -1.39 -11.17
CA ALA A 367 -23.05 -2.05 -12.06
C ALA A 367 -22.76 -3.55 -12.21
N ALA A 368 -21.49 -3.94 -12.32
CA ALA A 368 -21.08 -5.35 -12.37
C ALA A 368 -21.43 -6.09 -11.08
N ARG A 369 -21.21 -5.47 -9.91
CA ARG A 369 -21.55 -6.07 -8.60
C ARG A 369 -23.05 -6.28 -8.46
N SER A 370 -23.86 -5.26 -8.74
CA SER A 370 -25.33 -5.35 -8.69
C SER A 370 -25.88 -6.36 -9.69
N ALA A 371 -25.37 -6.38 -10.93
CA ALA A 371 -25.75 -7.36 -11.93
C ALA A 371 -25.41 -8.80 -11.52
N GLY A 372 -24.35 -8.98 -10.73
CA GLY A 372 -23.91 -10.29 -10.27
C GLY A 372 -24.84 -10.97 -9.27
N GLU A 373 -25.72 -10.20 -8.62
CA GLU A 373 -26.74 -10.74 -7.72
C GLU A 373 -27.91 -11.35 -8.51
N SER A 374 -28.19 -10.84 -9.72
CA SER A 374 -29.27 -11.33 -10.58
C SER A 374 -28.79 -12.31 -11.66
N SER A 375 -27.80 -11.92 -12.47
CA SER A 375 -27.27 -12.72 -13.58
C SER A 375 -25.74 -12.64 -13.64
N PRO A 376 -25.05 -13.76 -13.33
CA PRO A 376 -23.59 -13.86 -13.46
C PRO A 376 -23.07 -13.58 -14.87
N ARG A 377 -23.88 -13.82 -15.90
CA ARG A 377 -23.53 -13.53 -17.31
C ARG A 377 -23.58 -12.04 -17.60
N THR A 378 -24.58 -11.33 -17.06
CA THR A 378 -24.64 -9.87 -17.15
C THR A 378 -23.45 -9.25 -16.44
N GLN A 379 -23.07 -9.78 -15.27
CA GLN A 379 -21.83 -9.34 -14.61
C GLN A 379 -20.60 -9.58 -15.48
N LEU A 380 -20.43 -10.77 -16.07
CA LEU A 380 -19.32 -11.06 -16.98
C LEU A 380 -19.27 -10.04 -18.13
N LEU A 381 -20.42 -9.75 -18.75
CA LEU A 381 -20.51 -8.75 -19.82
C LEU A 381 -20.00 -7.38 -19.34
N ILE A 382 -20.48 -6.90 -18.20
CA ILE A 382 -20.07 -5.58 -17.66
C ILE A 382 -18.59 -5.58 -17.28
N THR A 383 -18.07 -6.64 -16.65
CA THR A 383 -16.63 -6.75 -16.35
C THR A 383 -15.78 -6.82 -17.62
N THR A 384 -16.27 -7.45 -18.69
CA THR A 384 -15.59 -7.50 -19.99
C THR A 384 -15.53 -6.11 -20.60
N ILE A 385 -16.65 -5.37 -20.59
CA ILE A 385 -16.71 -3.97 -21.03
C ILE A 385 -15.73 -3.11 -20.22
N THR A 386 -15.70 -3.30 -18.90
CA THR A 386 -14.79 -2.58 -17.99
C THR A 386 -13.33 -2.87 -18.32
N SER A 387 -12.97 -4.14 -18.51
CA SER A 387 -11.61 -4.55 -18.88
C SER A 387 -11.19 -3.98 -20.24
N ILE A 388 -12.07 -4.01 -21.25
CA ILE A 388 -11.81 -3.39 -22.56
C ILE A 388 -11.60 -1.89 -22.40
N ALA A 389 -12.43 -1.20 -21.62
CA ALA A 389 -12.29 0.24 -21.38
C ALA A 389 -10.93 0.57 -20.73
N ILE A 390 -10.48 -0.23 -19.76
CA ILE A 390 -9.15 -0.07 -19.13
C ILE A 390 -8.03 -0.33 -20.13
N VAL A 391 -8.16 -1.34 -21.00
CA VAL A 391 -7.15 -1.61 -22.05
C VAL A 391 -7.05 -0.42 -23.01
N VAL A 392 -8.18 0.10 -23.50
CA VAL A 392 -8.21 1.30 -24.37
C VAL A 392 -7.57 2.49 -23.66
N LEU A 393 -7.92 2.71 -22.39
CA LEU A 393 -7.33 3.77 -21.58
C LEU A 393 -5.80 3.62 -21.46
N ALA A 394 -5.32 2.39 -21.25
CA ALA A 394 -3.89 2.11 -21.14
C ALA A 394 -3.16 2.53 -22.41
N PHE A 395 -3.71 2.23 -23.60
CA PHE A 395 -3.12 2.66 -24.87
C PHE A 395 -3.18 4.17 -25.08
N VAL A 396 -4.26 4.83 -24.68
CA VAL A 396 -4.36 6.30 -24.75
C VAL A 396 -3.27 6.94 -23.88
N ILE A 397 -3.13 6.49 -22.63
CA ILE A 397 -2.13 7.02 -21.70
C ILE A 397 -0.72 6.74 -22.22
N GLN A 398 -0.46 5.51 -22.69
CA GLN A 398 0.84 5.15 -23.26
C GLN A 398 1.20 6.01 -24.48
N GLY A 399 0.22 6.29 -25.36
CA GLY A 399 0.43 7.11 -26.56
C GLY A 399 0.70 8.59 -26.26
N GLN A 400 0.20 9.12 -25.15
CA GLN A 400 0.43 10.50 -24.72
C GLN A 400 1.62 10.66 -23.76
N ALA A 401 2.13 9.56 -23.19
CA ALA A 401 3.12 9.62 -22.12
C ALA A 401 4.55 9.91 -22.62
N THR A 402 5.13 11.00 -22.13
CA THR A 402 6.54 11.37 -22.35
C THR A 402 7.49 10.64 -21.39
N SER A 403 7.02 10.20 -20.22
CA SER A 403 7.81 9.43 -19.25
C SER A 403 7.77 7.92 -19.52
N ARG A 404 8.91 7.23 -19.35
CA ARG A 404 9.03 5.76 -19.44
C ARG A 404 8.13 5.06 -18.41
N LYS A 405 7.97 5.63 -17.21
CA LYS A 405 7.14 5.05 -16.14
C LYS A 405 5.69 4.87 -16.58
N PHE A 406 5.13 5.87 -17.24
CA PHE A 406 3.76 5.79 -17.75
C PHE A 406 3.65 4.90 -18.99
N ARG A 407 4.63 4.97 -19.90
CA ARG A 407 4.62 4.16 -21.14
C ARG A 407 4.78 2.65 -20.91
N ALA A 408 5.54 2.24 -19.89
CA ALA A 408 5.87 0.84 -19.65
C ALA A 408 5.26 0.32 -18.34
N GLU A 409 5.62 0.90 -17.21
CA GLU A 409 5.22 0.36 -15.89
C GLU A 409 3.72 0.55 -15.64
N PHE A 410 3.20 1.77 -15.78
CA PHE A 410 1.78 2.05 -15.56
C PHE A 410 0.88 1.34 -16.59
N PHE A 411 1.33 1.29 -17.85
CA PHE A 411 0.68 0.50 -18.89
C PHE A 411 0.52 -0.97 -18.49
N ALA A 412 1.59 -1.61 -18.01
CA ALA A 412 1.55 -3.00 -17.54
C ALA A 412 0.61 -3.18 -16.33
N VAL A 413 0.58 -2.22 -15.40
CA VAL A 413 -0.35 -2.23 -14.25
C VAL A 413 -1.80 -2.18 -14.71
N LEU A 414 -2.14 -1.32 -15.67
CA LEU A 414 -3.50 -1.23 -16.21
C LEU A 414 -3.93 -2.50 -16.95
N LEU A 415 -3.04 -3.10 -17.75
CA LEU A 415 -3.32 -4.39 -18.40
C LEU A 415 -3.51 -5.52 -17.38
N GLY A 416 -2.69 -5.56 -16.33
CA GLY A 416 -2.84 -6.50 -15.22
C GLY A 416 -4.19 -6.34 -14.52
N LEU A 417 -4.58 -5.10 -14.21
CA LEU A 417 -5.87 -4.77 -13.60
C LEU A 417 -7.05 -5.19 -14.50
N ALA A 418 -7.00 -4.87 -15.80
CA ALA A 418 -8.01 -5.28 -16.77
C ALA A 418 -8.14 -6.82 -16.82
N THR A 419 -7.01 -7.53 -16.82
CA THR A 419 -6.96 -9.00 -16.81
C THR A 419 -7.59 -9.56 -15.54
N LEU A 420 -7.27 -9.01 -14.37
CA LEU A 420 -7.85 -9.45 -13.08
C LEU A 420 -9.35 -9.20 -12.99
N ILE A 421 -9.83 -8.04 -13.46
CA ILE A 421 -11.27 -7.73 -13.51
C ILE A 421 -12.01 -8.70 -14.42
N PHE A 422 -11.44 -9.02 -15.58
CA PHE A 422 -12.01 -9.99 -16.52
C PHE A 422 -12.03 -11.40 -15.91
N ILE A 423 -10.92 -11.84 -15.32
CA ILE A 423 -10.83 -13.13 -14.63
C ILE A 423 -11.88 -13.22 -13.52
N ALA A 424 -12.07 -12.17 -12.71
CA ALA A 424 -13.07 -12.17 -11.64
C ALA A 424 -14.49 -12.38 -12.18
N GLY A 425 -14.88 -11.68 -13.25
CA GLY A 425 -16.16 -11.88 -13.92
C GLY A 425 -16.31 -13.26 -14.56
N LEU A 426 -15.26 -13.74 -15.23
CA LEU A 426 -15.22 -15.04 -15.90
C LEU A 426 -15.36 -16.19 -14.90
N MET A 427 -14.58 -16.15 -13.81
CA MET A 427 -14.62 -17.18 -12.77
C MET A 427 -16.01 -17.23 -12.13
N ARG A 428 -16.64 -16.08 -11.88
CA ARG A 428 -17.99 -16.01 -11.31
C ARG A 428 -19.07 -16.51 -12.27
N ALA A 429 -18.89 -16.34 -13.58
CA ALA A 429 -19.80 -16.90 -14.57
C ALA A 429 -19.64 -18.43 -14.72
N MET A 430 -18.43 -18.95 -14.56
CA MET A 430 -18.12 -20.37 -14.81
C MET A 430 -18.31 -21.29 -13.59
N PHE A 431 -18.06 -20.81 -12.38
CA PHE A 431 -17.96 -21.65 -11.18
C PHE A 431 -18.96 -21.25 -10.09
N GLU A 432 -19.36 -22.23 -9.28
CA GLU A 432 -20.34 -22.02 -8.20
C GLU A 432 -19.68 -21.40 -6.96
N GLU A 433 -20.26 -20.31 -6.46
CA GLU A 433 -19.80 -19.62 -5.25
C GLU A 433 -20.18 -20.39 -3.98
N ARG A 434 -19.37 -20.23 -2.93
CA ARG A 434 -19.64 -20.83 -1.62
C ARG A 434 -20.78 -20.11 -0.93
N ARG A 435 -21.76 -20.88 -0.45
CA ARG A 435 -22.88 -20.39 0.38
C ARG A 435 -22.69 -20.64 1.87
N PHE A 436 -21.79 -21.56 2.23
CA PHE A 436 -21.53 -21.97 3.60
C PHE A 436 -20.03 -21.92 3.92
N ALA A 437 -19.71 -21.74 5.19
CA ALA A 437 -18.34 -21.80 5.70
C ALA A 437 -17.78 -23.23 5.56
N ASP A 438 -16.50 -23.32 5.20
CA ASP A 438 -15.73 -24.57 5.08
C ASP A 438 -14.40 -24.31 5.79
N PRO A 439 -14.24 -24.80 7.04
CA PRO A 439 -13.07 -24.49 7.86
C PRO A 439 -11.74 -24.85 7.19
N VAL A 440 -11.71 -25.91 6.38
CA VAL A 440 -10.49 -26.37 5.70
C VAL A 440 -10.16 -25.46 4.53
N ALA A 441 -11.15 -25.12 3.71
CA ALA A 441 -10.97 -24.18 2.61
C ALA A 441 -10.65 -22.77 3.11
N ASP A 442 -11.27 -22.34 4.21
CA ASP A 442 -11.03 -21.04 4.82
C ASP A 442 -9.62 -20.92 5.38
N ARG A 443 -9.14 -21.93 6.12
CA ARG A 443 -7.77 -21.95 6.64
C ARG A 443 -6.74 -21.97 5.51
N ARG A 444 -6.92 -22.84 4.50
CA ARG A 444 -5.98 -22.95 3.36
C ARG A 444 -6.00 -21.73 2.47
N GLY A 445 -7.19 -21.24 2.11
CA GLY A 445 -7.36 -20.05 1.28
C GLY A 445 -6.76 -18.81 1.95
N ARG A 446 -6.98 -18.64 3.26
CA ARG A 446 -6.39 -17.54 4.03
C ARG A 446 -4.87 -17.65 4.10
N LEU A 447 -4.34 -18.85 4.38
CA LEU A 447 -2.88 -19.07 4.41
C LEU A 447 -2.25 -18.72 3.06
N LEU A 448 -2.80 -19.22 1.96
CA LEU A 448 -2.30 -18.96 0.60
C LEU A 448 -2.39 -17.48 0.22
N ALA A 449 -3.52 -16.83 0.53
CA ALA A 449 -3.68 -15.40 0.27
C ALA A 449 -2.67 -14.56 1.08
N LEU A 450 -2.49 -14.88 2.37
CA LEU A 450 -1.51 -14.20 3.22
C LEU A 450 -0.07 -14.46 2.76
N SER A 451 0.27 -15.70 2.37
CA SER A 451 1.58 -16.01 1.78
C SER A 451 1.80 -15.24 0.47
N GLY A 452 0.78 -15.13 -0.37
CA GLY A 452 0.84 -14.35 -1.61
C GLY A 452 1.10 -12.87 -1.36
N VAL A 453 0.38 -12.27 -0.40
CA VAL A 453 0.61 -10.88 0.05
C VAL A 453 2.01 -10.72 0.64
N ALA A 454 2.46 -11.64 1.50
CA ALA A 454 3.78 -11.59 2.11
C ALA A 454 4.90 -11.68 1.06
N LEU A 455 4.76 -12.53 0.04
CA LEU A 455 5.70 -12.59 -1.08
C LEU A 455 5.68 -11.31 -1.92
N ALA A 456 4.51 -10.69 -2.14
CA ALA A 456 4.45 -9.41 -2.86
C ALA A 456 5.20 -8.30 -2.10
N PHE A 457 5.03 -8.22 -0.78
CA PHE A 457 5.83 -7.31 0.06
C PHE A 457 7.32 -7.66 0.07
N GLY A 458 7.66 -8.95 0.11
CA GLY A 458 9.04 -9.42 0.03
C GLY A 458 9.70 -9.06 -1.31
N ALA A 459 9.00 -9.23 -2.42
CA ALA A 459 9.44 -8.78 -3.73
C ALA A 459 9.68 -7.27 -3.75
N LEU A 460 8.71 -6.49 -3.27
CA LEU A 460 8.86 -5.03 -3.17
C LEU A 460 10.08 -4.65 -2.32
N ALA A 461 10.29 -5.31 -1.18
CA ALA A 461 11.46 -5.08 -0.35
C ALA A 461 12.78 -5.42 -1.09
N ILE A 462 12.83 -6.49 -1.88
CA ILE A 462 13.98 -6.82 -2.73
C ILE A 462 14.28 -5.68 -3.72
N ARG A 463 13.24 -5.15 -4.39
CA ARG A 463 13.37 -4.03 -5.34
C ARG A 463 13.82 -2.74 -4.66
N LEU A 464 13.34 -2.47 -3.44
CA LEU A 464 13.54 -1.18 -2.76
C LEU A 464 14.76 -1.14 -1.82
N LEU A 465 15.34 -2.29 -1.44
CA LEU A 465 16.48 -2.35 -0.51
C LEU A 465 17.84 -2.61 -1.16
N TRP A 466 17.86 -3.12 -2.39
CA TRP A 466 19.08 -3.40 -3.13
C TRP A 466 19.08 -2.66 -4.46
N SER A 467 20.17 -1.97 -4.78
CA SER A 467 20.36 -1.30 -6.06
C SER A 467 20.88 -2.25 -7.14
N THR A 468 20.62 -1.90 -8.39
CA THR A 468 21.25 -2.54 -9.57
C THR A 468 22.47 -1.75 -10.02
N THR A 469 23.33 -2.37 -10.84
CA THR A 469 24.47 -1.69 -11.48
C THR A 469 24.02 -0.42 -12.23
N PHE A 470 22.95 -0.54 -13.01
CA PHE A 470 22.37 0.57 -13.75
C PHE A 470 21.90 1.71 -12.83
N GLU A 471 21.21 1.40 -11.72
CA GLU A 471 20.78 2.42 -10.75
C GLU A 471 21.97 3.15 -10.13
N ASN A 472 23.05 2.44 -9.80
CA ASN A 472 24.25 3.05 -9.21
C ASN A 472 25.03 3.92 -10.21
N GLU A 473 24.97 3.60 -11.51
CA GLU A 473 25.64 4.37 -12.56
C GLU A 473 24.84 5.61 -13.00
N THR A 474 23.50 5.54 -12.93
CA THR A 474 22.61 6.59 -13.46
C THR A 474 22.02 7.51 -12.41
N LEU A 475 21.87 7.05 -11.16
CA LEU A 475 21.37 7.87 -10.06
C LEU A 475 22.55 8.32 -9.18
N PRO A 476 22.78 9.63 -9.01
CA PRO A 476 23.89 10.13 -8.21
C PRO A 476 23.69 9.80 -6.73
N GLY A 477 24.64 9.04 -6.15
CA GLY A 477 24.74 8.79 -4.72
C GLY A 477 24.75 7.30 -4.35
N GLN A 478 25.73 6.90 -3.53
CA GLN A 478 25.74 5.56 -2.92
C GLN A 478 24.52 5.39 -2.01
N VAL A 479 23.82 4.27 -2.13
CA VAL A 479 22.70 3.95 -1.22
C VAL A 479 23.29 3.63 0.15
N ARG A 480 22.99 4.51 1.11
CA ARG A 480 23.58 4.54 2.45
C ARG A 480 22.47 4.45 3.48
N TRP A 481 22.20 3.24 3.96
CA TRP A 481 21.18 3.00 4.97
C TRP A 481 21.71 3.37 6.34
N ARG A 482 21.07 4.32 7.01
CA ARG A 482 21.42 4.64 8.40
C ARG A 482 20.89 3.58 9.36
N VAL A 483 21.65 3.29 10.40
CA VAL A 483 21.28 2.35 11.48
C VAL A 483 20.00 2.76 12.19
N SER A 484 19.63 4.04 12.17
CA SER A 484 18.34 4.54 12.67
C SER A 484 17.15 3.81 12.08
N VAL A 485 17.21 3.38 10.82
CA VAL A 485 16.15 2.58 10.17
C VAL A 485 16.00 1.22 10.84
N LEU A 486 17.12 0.58 11.22
CA LEU A 486 17.08 -0.69 11.97
C LEU A 486 16.51 -0.49 13.37
N TYR A 487 16.90 0.59 14.07
CA TYR A 487 16.34 0.93 15.37
C TYR A 487 14.83 1.19 15.30
N PHE A 488 14.36 1.89 14.27
CA PHE A 488 12.95 2.09 14.04
C PHE A 488 12.19 0.77 13.89
N ILE A 489 12.70 -0.15 13.05
CA ILE A 489 12.09 -1.47 12.84
C ILE A 489 12.08 -2.28 14.15
N LEU A 490 13.21 -2.35 14.86
CA LEU A 490 13.33 -3.10 16.11
C LEU A 490 12.40 -2.55 17.19
N PHE A 491 12.33 -1.22 17.31
CA PHE A 491 11.45 -0.56 18.26
C PHE A 491 9.97 -0.79 17.91
N ALA A 492 9.61 -0.73 16.62
CA ALA A 492 8.27 -1.05 16.15
C ALA A 492 7.87 -2.50 16.47
N ILE A 493 8.77 -3.46 16.24
CA ILE A 493 8.53 -4.87 16.55
C ILE A 493 8.37 -5.07 18.05
N GLY A 494 9.27 -4.48 18.86
CA GLY A 494 9.22 -4.56 20.32
C GLY A 494 7.94 -3.97 20.89
N ALA A 495 7.58 -2.75 20.48
CA ALA A 495 6.35 -2.07 20.89
C ALA A 495 5.09 -2.85 20.48
N SER A 496 5.06 -3.36 19.24
CA SER A 496 3.95 -4.20 18.76
C SER A 496 3.83 -5.49 19.57
N TYR A 497 4.96 -6.14 19.89
CA TYR A 497 4.99 -7.33 20.73
C TYR A 497 4.45 -7.06 22.13
N VAL A 498 4.86 -5.94 22.75
CA VAL A 498 4.34 -5.52 24.06
C VAL A 498 2.84 -5.26 23.99
N LEU A 499 2.37 -4.50 23.00
CA LEU A 499 0.95 -4.22 22.82
C LEU A 499 0.14 -5.51 22.70
N LEU A 500 0.55 -6.43 21.83
CA LEU A 500 -0.13 -7.73 21.63
C LEU A 500 -0.20 -8.59 22.89
N ARG A 501 0.66 -8.34 23.89
CA ARG A 501 0.67 -9.03 25.20
C ARG A 501 -0.12 -8.30 26.28
N THR A 502 -0.63 -7.10 26.00
CA THR A 502 -1.40 -6.29 26.95
C THR A 502 -2.89 -6.32 26.64
N GLN A 503 -3.70 -5.95 27.63
CA GLN A 503 -5.15 -5.76 27.45
C GLN A 503 -5.52 -4.75 26.36
N PHE A 504 -4.59 -3.85 26.01
CA PHE A 504 -4.78 -2.84 24.97
C PHE A 504 -4.52 -3.36 23.54
N GLY A 505 -3.88 -4.52 23.38
CA GLY A 505 -3.61 -5.12 22.06
C GLY A 505 -4.44 -6.36 21.73
N SER A 506 -5.14 -6.96 22.69
CA SER A 506 -6.12 -8.02 22.43
C SER A 506 -7.44 -7.40 21.96
N TRP A 507 -7.51 -7.00 20.69
CA TRP A 507 -8.75 -6.54 20.02
C TRP A 507 -9.66 -7.73 19.64
N THR A 508 -9.78 -8.70 20.54
CA THR A 508 -10.66 -9.87 20.47
C THR A 508 -11.56 -9.84 21.69
#